data_AF-A0A0M8U357-F1
#
_entry.id   AF-A0A0M8U357-F1
#
_cell.length_a   1.000
_cell.length_b   1.000
_cell.length_c   1.000
_cell.angle_alpha   90.00
_cell.angle_beta   90.00
_cell.angle_gamma   90.00
#
_symmetry.space_group_name_H-M   'P 1'
#
loop_
_entity.id
_entity.type
_entity.pdbx_description
1 polymer ?
#
loop_
_entity_poly.entity_id
_entity_poly.type
_entity_poly.pdbx_seq_one_letter_code
_entity_poly.pdbx_strand_id
1 'polypeptide(L)'
;MRRRLPAVALVLGTVLALLAAAPALAAGYRYWSFWDGAAGGQWSYATQGPSLARPADGSVQGFRFAVSKDAAAEAAKPRAAADFEAVCGATAAAEGRKRVALVIDFGVQADAPSGEVVPQEAPRTACAQVAPEATTAEALAAVAKPLRYNSAALLCAIAGFPQHGCGEQIADSGAAEASASPSGSAPGGGGGGPSAGLLAGIALVAVLAAAGVWQSRRRGR
;
A
#
# COMPACT_ATOMS: atom_id res chain seq x y z
N MET A 1 28.72 33.31 -35.22
CA MET A 1 29.48 33.12 -33.96
C MET A 1 28.71 32.18 -33.05
N ARG A 2 29.35 31.09 -32.63
CA ARG A 2 28.75 29.96 -31.89
C ARG A 2 28.25 30.43 -30.51
N ARG A 3 26.94 30.29 -30.24
CA ARG A 3 26.34 30.55 -28.93
C ARG A 3 26.93 29.59 -27.90
N ARG A 4 27.88 30.06 -27.09
CA ARG A 4 28.35 29.32 -25.92
C ARG A 4 27.26 29.42 -24.85
N LEU A 5 26.39 28.42 -24.79
CA LEU A 5 25.55 28.19 -23.61
C LEU A 5 26.49 28.12 -22.39
N PRO A 6 26.29 28.96 -21.36
CA PRO A 6 27.24 29.04 -20.25
C PRO A 6 27.19 27.71 -19.50
N ALA A 7 28.35 27.05 -19.40
CA ALA A 7 28.52 25.76 -18.71
C ALA A 7 27.90 25.74 -17.29
N VAL A 8 27.81 26.92 -16.66
CA VAL A 8 27.16 27.14 -15.35
C VAL A 8 25.67 26.76 -15.35
N ALA A 9 24.93 27.03 -16.44
CA ALA A 9 23.51 26.67 -16.53
C ALA A 9 23.30 25.15 -16.66
N LEU A 10 24.24 24.46 -17.30
CA LEU A 10 24.21 23.00 -17.45
C LEU A 10 24.56 22.29 -16.14
N VAL A 11 25.54 22.81 -15.39
CA VAL A 11 25.94 22.29 -14.07
C VAL A 11 24.83 22.51 -13.04
N LEU A 12 24.19 23.69 -13.03
CA LEU A 12 23.09 23.94 -12.10
C LEU A 12 21.85 23.09 -12.42
N GLY A 13 21.53 22.90 -13.72
CA GLY A 13 20.42 22.03 -14.14
C GLY A 13 20.65 20.55 -13.82
N THR A 14 21.89 20.07 -13.93
CA THR A 14 22.25 18.69 -13.54
C THR A 14 22.20 18.50 -12.04
N VAL A 15 22.70 19.46 -11.25
CA VAL A 15 22.61 19.42 -9.78
C VAL A 15 21.14 19.46 -9.31
N LEU A 16 20.28 20.32 -9.87
CA LEU A 16 18.85 20.32 -9.53
C LEU A 16 18.12 19.03 -9.95
N ALA A 17 18.47 18.43 -11.09
CA ALA A 17 17.91 17.14 -11.51
C ALA A 17 18.36 16.00 -10.58
N LEU A 18 19.59 16.04 -10.08
CA LEU A 18 20.13 15.08 -9.10
C LEU A 18 19.50 15.26 -7.71
N LEU A 19 19.20 16.49 -7.28
CA LEU A 19 18.50 16.74 -6.01
C LEU A 19 16.98 16.48 -6.07
N ALA A 20 16.37 16.57 -7.26
CA ALA A 20 14.95 16.24 -7.46
C ALA A 20 14.72 14.73 -7.67
N ALA A 21 15.77 13.97 -7.99
CA ALA A 21 15.75 12.51 -8.02
C ALA A 21 15.90 11.94 -6.59
N ALA A 22 15.08 12.38 -5.65
CA ALA A 22 14.84 11.58 -4.46
C ALA A 22 14.18 10.28 -4.96
N PRO A 23 14.70 9.09 -4.61
CA PRO A 23 13.97 7.86 -4.89
C PRO A 23 12.58 8.04 -4.27
N ALA A 24 11.53 7.88 -5.07
CA ALA A 24 10.20 7.72 -4.52
C ALA A 24 10.28 6.48 -3.63
N LEU A 25 10.40 6.66 -2.32
CA LEU A 25 10.49 5.56 -1.38
C LEU A 25 9.23 4.72 -1.60
N ALA A 26 9.41 3.50 -2.10
CA ALA A 26 8.35 2.55 -2.34
C ALA A 26 7.90 2.04 -0.97
N ALA A 27 7.10 2.87 -0.31
CA ALA A 27 6.65 2.59 1.03
C ALA A 27 5.70 1.39 0.95
N GLY A 28 6.04 0.33 1.70
CA GLY A 28 5.22 -0.87 1.75
C GLY A 28 3.88 -0.57 2.41
N TYR A 29 2.80 -1.23 2.00
CA TYR A 29 1.51 -1.14 2.67
C TYR A 29 1.18 -2.48 3.30
N ARG A 30 0.65 -2.46 4.52
CA ARG A 30 0.10 -3.65 5.17
C ARG A 30 -1.41 -3.72 4.97
N TYR A 31 -1.91 -4.70 4.22
CA TYR A 31 -3.32 -4.77 3.86
C TYR A 31 -3.79 -6.19 3.49
N TRP A 32 -5.10 -6.35 3.37
CA TRP A 32 -5.73 -7.53 2.76
C TRP A 32 -5.77 -7.36 1.23
N SER A 33 -4.91 -8.08 0.53
CA SER A 33 -4.99 -8.22 -0.93
C SER A 33 -6.16 -9.12 -1.33
N PHE A 34 -6.72 -8.86 -2.50
CA PHE A 34 -7.92 -9.55 -3.01
C PHE A 34 -7.65 -10.16 -4.37
N TRP A 35 -8.08 -11.41 -4.55
CA TRP A 35 -7.72 -12.24 -5.69
C TRP A 35 -8.92 -12.99 -6.24
N ASP A 36 -9.00 -13.04 -7.57
CA ASP A 36 -9.92 -13.88 -8.31
C ASP A 36 -9.24 -15.22 -8.63
N GLY A 37 -9.93 -16.32 -8.31
CA GLY A 37 -9.49 -17.65 -8.67
C GLY A 37 -9.61 -17.90 -10.18
N ALA A 38 -8.57 -18.46 -10.77
CA ALA A 38 -8.52 -18.85 -12.18
C ALA A 38 -8.34 -20.36 -12.32
N ALA A 39 -8.56 -20.86 -13.54
CA ALA A 39 -8.40 -22.28 -13.85
C ALA A 39 -7.01 -22.80 -13.45
N GLY A 40 -6.95 -24.08 -13.03
CA GLY A 40 -5.70 -24.71 -12.60
C GLY A 40 -5.19 -24.23 -11.23
N GLY A 41 -6.07 -23.69 -10.38
CA GLY A 41 -5.72 -23.27 -9.02
C GLY A 41 -4.93 -21.96 -8.94
N GLN A 42 -4.91 -21.19 -10.03
CA GLN A 42 -4.14 -19.95 -10.14
C GLN A 42 -4.90 -18.76 -9.54
N TRP A 43 -4.16 -17.69 -9.25
CA TRP A 43 -4.70 -16.44 -8.73
C TRP A 43 -4.42 -15.30 -9.71
N SER A 44 -5.45 -14.50 -9.97
CA SER A 44 -5.34 -13.19 -10.62
C SER A 44 -5.63 -12.11 -9.59
N TYR A 45 -4.83 -11.03 -9.58
CA TYR A 45 -5.13 -9.90 -8.71
C TYR A 45 -6.49 -9.30 -9.11
N ALA A 46 -7.37 -9.09 -8.14
CA ALA A 46 -8.71 -8.61 -8.43
C ALA A 46 -8.69 -7.13 -8.83
N THR A 47 -9.41 -6.81 -9.91
CA THR A 47 -9.55 -5.43 -10.41
C THR A 47 -10.77 -4.70 -9.82
N GLN A 48 -11.64 -5.44 -9.13
CA GLN A 48 -12.81 -4.92 -8.43
C GLN A 48 -12.70 -5.22 -6.94
N GLY A 49 -13.19 -4.31 -6.09
CA GLY A 49 -13.23 -4.54 -4.64
C GLY A 49 -14.27 -5.61 -4.24
N PRO A 50 -14.11 -6.27 -3.07
CA PRO A 50 -15.01 -7.33 -2.61
C PRO A 50 -16.48 -6.91 -2.51
N SER A 51 -16.75 -5.63 -2.24
CA SER A 51 -18.10 -5.06 -2.14
C SER A 51 -18.79 -4.85 -3.49
N LEU A 52 -18.06 -4.94 -4.60
CA LEU A 52 -18.58 -4.78 -5.96
C LEU A 52 -18.55 -6.11 -6.74
N ALA A 53 -17.54 -6.94 -6.50
CA ALA A 53 -17.37 -8.23 -7.17
C ALA A 53 -18.53 -9.18 -6.84
N ARG A 54 -19.23 -9.66 -7.89
CA ARG A 54 -20.33 -10.63 -7.82
C ARG A 54 -19.92 -11.92 -8.54
N PRO A 55 -19.16 -12.80 -7.87
CA PRO A 55 -18.70 -14.04 -8.49
C PRO A 55 -19.88 -14.98 -8.82
N ALA A 56 -19.69 -15.86 -9.79
CA ALA A 56 -20.69 -16.88 -10.13
C ALA A 56 -20.72 -18.01 -9.08
N ASP A 57 -21.71 -18.90 -9.16
CA ASP A 57 -21.62 -20.20 -8.48
C ASP A 57 -20.38 -20.95 -8.99
N GLY A 58 -19.65 -21.62 -8.10
CA GLY A 58 -18.43 -22.33 -8.48
C GLY A 58 -17.15 -21.48 -8.45
N SER A 59 -17.25 -20.18 -8.21
CA SER A 59 -16.07 -19.31 -8.15
C SER A 59 -15.28 -19.45 -6.85
N VAL A 60 -13.98 -19.14 -6.93
CA VAL A 60 -13.08 -19.08 -5.78
C VAL A 60 -12.58 -17.65 -5.61
N GLN A 61 -12.71 -17.10 -4.41
CA GLN A 61 -12.19 -15.77 -4.07
C GLN A 61 -11.15 -15.87 -2.96
N GLY A 62 -10.05 -15.14 -3.11
CA GLY A 62 -8.89 -15.20 -2.23
C GLY A 62 -8.63 -13.88 -1.50
N PHE A 63 -8.31 -13.98 -0.22
CA PHE A 63 -7.86 -12.87 0.62
C PHE A 63 -6.51 -13.22 1.21
N ARG A 64 -5.50 -12.35 1.04
CA ARG A 64 -4.17 -12.56 1.63
C ARG A 64 -3.71 -11.30 2.34
N PHE A 65 -3.51 -11.41 3.65
CA PHE A 65 -2.90 -10.34 4.42
C PHE A 65 -1.38 -10.35 4.21
N ALA A 66 -0.81 -9.20 3.86
CA ALA A 66 0.62 -9.09 3.59
C ALA A 66 1.10 -7.64 3.70
N VAL A 67 2.43 -7.48 3.73
CA VAL A 67 3.08 -6.21 3.41
C VAL A 67 3.54 -6.26 1.95
N SER A 68 3.13 -5.29 1.12
CA SER A 68 3.57 -5.18 -0.29
C SER A 68 4.03 -3.78 -0.63
N LYS A 69 5.11 -3.66 -1.42
CA LYS A 69 5.64 -2.38 -1.92
C LYS A 69 4.79 -1.79 -3.05
N ASP A 70 4.07 -2.65 -3.77
CA ASP A 70 3.12 -2.26 -4.81
C ASP A 70 1.82 -3.05 -4.64
N ALA A 71 0.68 -2.37 -4.79
CA ALA A 71 -0.63 -2.98 -4.56
C ALA A 71 -0.96 -4.13 -5.52
N ALA A 72 -0.33 -4.22 -6.70
CA ALA A 72 -0.65 -5.21 -7.72
C ALA A 72 0.54 -6.06 -8.18
N ALA A 73 1.67 -5.44 -8.55
CA ALA A 73 2.78 -6.17 -9.20
C ALA A 73 3.51 -7.13 -8.24
N GLU A 74 3.55 -6.78 -6.96
CA GLU A 74 4.30 -7.51 -5.92
C GLU A 74 3.41 -8.02 -4.78
N ALA A 75 2.09 -7.88 -4.91
CA ALA A 75 1.17 -8.31 -3.88
C ALA A 75 1.26 -9.83 -3.68
N ALA A 76 1.38 -10.25 -2.41
CA ALA A 76 1.38 -11.66 -2.07
C ALA A 76 -0.01 -12.26 -2.34
N LYS A 77 -0.07 -13.33 -3.13
CA LYS A 77 -1.27 -14.13 -3.35
C LYS A 77 -1.51 -15.13 -2.23
N PRO A 78 -2.73 -15.68 -2.07
CA PRO A 78 -2.99 -16.75 -1.11
C PRO A 78 -2.07 -17.94 -1.36
N ARG A 79 -1.55 -18.52 -0.28
CA ARG A 79 -0.63 -19.68 -0.34
C ARG A 79 -1.33 -20.98 -0.74
N ALA A 80 -2.63 -21.09 -0.49
CA ALA A 80 -3.45 -22.20 -0.97
C ALA A 80 -3.93 -21.92 -2.41
N ALA A 81 -4.08 -22.97 -3.20
CA ALA A 81 -4.58 -22.89 -4.57
C ALA A 81 -6.06 -22.44 -4.62
N ALA A 82 -6.44 -21.83 -5.74
CA ALA A 82 -7.84 -21.49 -6.03
C ALA A 82 -8.64 -22.74 -6.46
N ASP A 83 -8.94 -23.62 -5.51
CA ASP A 83 -9.59 -24.91 -5.78
C ASP A 83 -11.02 -24.93 -5.23
N PHE A 84 -12.01 -24.81 -6.11
CA PHE A 84 -13.41 -24.84 -5.72
C PHE A 84 -13.81 -26.21 -5.19
N GLU A 85 -13.39 -27.29 -5.83
CA GLU A 85 -13.85 -28.63 -5.49
C GLU A 85 -13.30 -29.07 -4.13
N ALA A 86 -12.04 -28.74 -3.84
CA ALA A 86 -11.45 -29.00 -2.54
C ALA A 86 -12.15 -28.26 -1.39
N VAL A 87 -12.74 -27.08 -1.66
CA VAL A 87 -13.37 -26.24 -0.63
C VAL A 87 -14.88 -26.47 -0.51
N CYS A 88 -15.56 -26.64 -1.65
CA CYS A 88 -17.01 -26.66 -1.76
C CYS A 88 -17.59 -27.98 -2.27
N GLY A 89 -16.77 -28.97 -2.68
CA GLY A 89 -17.26 -30.22 -3.29
C GLY A 89 -18.21 -31.02 -2.40
N ALA A 90 -18.01 -30.98 -1.08
CA ALA A 90 -18.92 -31.59 -0.11
C ALA A 90 -20.18 -30.77 0.19
N THR A 91 -20.27 -29.53 -0.31
CA THR A 91 -21.43 -28.65 -0.11
C THR A 91 -22.42 -28.84 -1.25
N ALA A 92 -23.55 -29.49 -0.92
CA ALA A 92 -24.66 -29.66 -1.83
C ALA A 92 -25.17 -28.30 -2.35
N ALA A 93 -25.56 -28.26 -3.62
CA ALA A 93 -26.24 -27.10 -4.17
C ALA A 93 -27.59 -26.91 -3.46
N ALA A 94 -27.93 -25.66 -3.15
CA ALA A 94 -29.21 -25.28 -2.59
C ALA A 94 -29.95 -24.38 -3.57
N GLU A 95 -31.25 -24.62 -3.73
CA GLU A 95 -32.09 -23.83 -4.64
C GLU A 95 -32.05 -22.34 -4.27
N GLY A 96 -31.90 -21.48 -5.28
CA GLY A 96 -31.81 -20.03 -5.08
C GLY A 96 -30.53 -19.58 -4.37
N ARG A 97 -29.49 -20.41 -4.27
CA ARG A 97 -28.20 -20.07 -3.67
C ARG A 97 -27.06 -20.36 -4.64
N LYS A 98 -25.99 -19.57 -4.52
CA LYS A 98 -24.69 -19.87 -5.11
C LYS A 98 -23.68 -20.23 -4.02
N ARG A 99 -22.69 -21.02 -4.37
CA ARG A 99 -21.52 -21.39 -3.58
C ARG A 99 -20.33 -20.59 -4.08
N VAL A 100 -19.66 -19.93 -3.14
CA VAL A 100 -18.40 -19.24 -3.39
C VAL A 100 -17.38 -19.85 -2.43
N ALA A 101 -16.33 -20.44 -2.98
CA ALA A 101 -15.22 -20.94 -2.19
C ALA A 101 -14.35 -19.74 -1.77
N LEU A 102 -14.08 -19.61 -0.47
CA LEU A 102 -13.22 -18.56 0.06
C LEU A 102 -11.93 -19.15 0.59
N VAL A 103 -10.81 -18.56 0.17
CA VAL A 103 -9.48 -18.82 0.73
C VAL A 103 -9.06 -17.58 1.50
N ILE A 104 -8.94 -17.70 2.82
CA ILE A 104 -8.58 -16.63 3.74
C ILE A 104 -7.20 -16.96 4.30
N ASP A 105 -6.20 -16.27 3.76
CA ASP A 105 -4.81 -16.43 4.15
C ASP A 105 -4.38 -15.27 5.05
N PHE A 106 -4.26 -15.54 6.35
CA PHE A 106 -3.97 -14.53 7.37
C PHE A 106 -2.57 -13.92 7.34
N GLY A 107 -1.71 -14.33 6.41
CA GLY A 107 -0.35 -13.78 6.37
C GLY A 107 0.68 -14.76 6.88
N VAL A 108 1.91 -14.26 6.97
CA VAL A 108 2.96 -14.88 7.79
C VAL A 108 3.21 -13.97 8.98
N GLN A 109 3.78 -14.50 10.05
CA GLN A 109 4.01 -13.72 11.27
C GLN A 109 4.85 -12.46 11.03
N ALA A 110 5.76 -12.47 10.04
CA ALA A 110 6.57 -11.30 9.66
C ALA A 110 5.73 -10.12 9.12
N ASP A 111 4.54 -10.38 8.56
CA ASP A 111 3.66 -9.36 8.02
C ASP A 111 2.67 -8.81 9.07
N ALA A 112 2.52 -9.48 10.21
CA ALA A 112 1.58 -9.07 11.25
C ALA A 112 1.96 -7.71 11.86
N PRO A 113 0.98 -6.91 12.33
CA PRO A 113 1.29 -5.75 13.15
C PRO A 113 2.11 -6.12 14.39
N SER A 114 2.92 -5.19 14.88
CA SER A 114 3.75 -5.42 16.06
C SER A 114 2.90 -5.84 17.27
N GLY A 115 3.28 -6.94 17.91
CA GLY A 115 2.57 -7.50 19.06
C GLY A 115 1.33 -8.33 18.72
N GLU A 116 0.93 -8.41 17.45
CA GLU A 116 -0.15 -9.29 17.01
C GLU A 116 0.39 -10.65 16.54
N VAL A 117 -0.37 -11.71 16.78
CA VAL A 117 -0.05 -13.08 16.33
C VAL A 117 -1.01 -13.47 15.21
N VAL A 118 -0.49 -14.05 14.14
CA VAL A 118 -1.31 -14.57 13.05
C VAL A 118 -2.22 -15.68 13.59
N PRO A 119 -3.55 -15.65 13.35
CA PRO A 119 -4.47 -16.62 13.95
C PRO A 119 -4.15 -18.08 13.63
N GLN A 120 -3.62 -18.36 12.44
CA GLN A 120 -3.24 -19.69 11.98
C GLN A 120 -2.21 -19.63 10.84
N GLU A 121 -1.29 -20.60 10.82
CA GLU A 121 -0.23 -20.68 9.81
C GLU A 121 -0.75 -21.08 8.43
N ALA A 122 -1.72 -21.99 8.36
CA ALA A 122 -2.31 -22.43 7.11
C ALA A 122 -3.48 -21.51 6.69
N PRO A 123 -3.70 -21.29 5.38
CA PRO A 123 -4.90 -20.61 4.90
C PRO A 123 -6.17 -21.30 5.39
N ARG A 124 -7.15 -20.52 5.84
CA ARG A 124 -8.48 -21.01 6.16
C ARG A 124 -9.30 -21.08 4.88
N THR A 125 -10.01 -22.18 4.66
CA THR A 125 -10.97 -22.29 3.57
C THR A 125 -12.39 -22.42 4.11
N ALA A 126 -13.36 -21.90 3.36
CA ALA A 126 -14.77 -22.04 3.69
C ALA A 126 -15.64 -21.94 2.44
N CYS A 127 -16.71 -22.73 2.37
CA CYS A 127 -17.72 -22.62 1.33
C CYS A 127 -18.87 -21.71 1.79
N ALA A 128 -19.04 -20.57 1.14
CA ALA A 128 -20.15 -19.67 1.42
C ALA A 128 -21.34 -20.00 0.49
N GLN A 129 -22.47 -20.41 1.06
CA GLN A 129 -23.74 -20.50 0.33
C GLN A 129 -24.50 -19.19 0.49
N VAL A 130 -24.59 -18.38 -0.57
CA VAL A 130 -25.12 -17.01 -0.57
C VAL A 130 -26.17 -16.77 -1.66
N ALA A 131 -26.86 -15.63 -1.64
CA ALA A 131 -27.85 -15.29 -2.65
C ALA A 131 -27.18 -15.14 -4.03
N PRO A 132 -27.91 -15.33 -5.15
CA PRO A 132 -27.31 -15.30 -6.49
C PRO A 132 -26.60 -13.96 -6.77
N GLU A 133 -27.18 -12.88 -6.28
CA GLU A 133 -26.67 -11.51 -6.43
C GLU A 133 -25.66 -11.08 -5.36
N ALA A 134 -25.30 -11.97 -4.43
CA ALA A 134 -24.41 -11.61 -3.34
C ALA A 134 -23.00 -11.25 -3.85
N THR A 135 -22.43 -10.21 -3.24
CA THR A 135 -21.06 -9.78 -3.43
C THR A 135 -20.07 -10.70 -2.72
N THR A 136 -18.80 -10.58 -3.04
CA THR A 136 -17.74 -11.32 -2.33
C THR A 136 -17.65 -10.89 -0.87
N ALA A 137 -17.89 -9.61 -0.55
CA ALA A 137 -17.95 -9.12 0.82
C ALA A 137 -19.06 -9.81 1.64
N GLU A 138 -20.23 -10.01 1.03
CA GLU A 138 -21.35 -10.75 1.66
C GLU A 138 -21.04 -12.23 1.83
N ALA A 139 -20.40 -12.87 0.83
CA ALA A 139 -19.90 -14.23 0.95
C ALA A 139 -18.88 -14.39 2.09
N LEU A 140 -17.92 -13.46 2.19
CA LEU A 140 -16.93 -13.44 3.27
C LEU A 140 -17.58 -13.24 4.63
N ALA A 141 -18.53 -12.31 4.72
CA ALA A 141 -19.27 -12.05 5.95
C ALA A 141 -20.12 -13.24 6.40
N ALA A 142 -20.53 -14.13 5.50
CA ALA A 142 -21.28 -15.34 5.85
C ALA A 142 -20.42 -16.36 6.61
N VAL A 143 -19.08 -16.35 6.47
CA VAL A 143 -18.20 -17.40 7.00
C VAL A 143 -17.06 -16.92 7.89
N ALA A 144 -16.73 -15.61 7.87
CA ALA A 144 -15.51 -15.09 8.49
C ALA A 144 -15.70 -13.76 9.25
N LYS A 145 -16.85 -13.58 9.90
CA LYS A 145 -17.07 -12.45 10.82
C LYS A 145 -16.18 -12.52 12.08
N PRO A 146 -15.89 -11.37 12.72
CA PRO A 146 -16.27 -10.02 12.31
C PRO A 146 -15.40 -9.49 11.17
N LEU A 147 -15.99 -8.67 10.29
CA LEU A 147 -15.26 -7.90 9.29
C LEU A 147 -15.16 -6.44 9.75
N ARG A 148 -14.01 -5.80 9.54
CA ARG A 148 -13.82 -4.36 9.77
C ARG A 148 -13.46 -3.68 8.47
N TYR A 149 -14.10 -2.55 8.20
CA TYR A 149 -13.83 -1.70 7.04
C TYR A 149 -13.55 -0.26 7.51
N ASN A 150 -12.75 0.49 6.75
CA ASN A 150 -12.60 1.92 6.95
C ASN A 150 -13.66 2.72 6.15
N SER A 151 -13.63 4.04 6.27
CA SER A 151 -14.56 4.94 5.57
C SER A 151 -14.44 4.91 4.04
N ALA A 152 -13.32 4.40 3.50
CA ALA A 152 -13.10 4.20 2.06
C ALA A 152 -13.50 2.78 1.60
N ALA A 153 -14.20 2.02 2.44
CA ALA A 153 -14.59 0.63 2.19
C ALA A 153 -13.42 -0.34 1.97
N LEU A 154 -12.21 0.00 2.44
CA LEU A 154 -11.09 -0.94 2.48
C LEU A 154 -11.34 -1.99 3.57
N LEU A 155 -11.13 -3.26 3.24
CA LEU A 155 -11.20 -4.37 4.20
C LEU A 155 -9.98 -4.32 5.12
N CYS A 156 -10.22 -3.95 6.37
CA CYS A 156 -9.18 -3.81 7.39
C CYS A 156 -8.92 -5.10 8.15
N ALA A 157 -9.97 -5.88 8.44
CA ALA A 157 -9.85 -7.09 9.23
C ALA A 157 -10.85 -8.17 8.82
N ILE A 158 -10.41 -9.42 8.91
CA ILE A 158 -11.22 -10.64 8.72
C ILE A 158 -11.11 -11.46 9.99
N ALA A 159 -12.24 -11.94 10.53
CA ALA A 159 -12.29 -12.68 11.78
C ALA A 159 -11.51 -12.02 12.94
N GLY A 160 -11.49 -10.67 12.97
CA GLY A 160 -10.77 -9.89 13.97
C GLY A 160 -9.27 -9.70 13.74
N PHE A 161 -8.68 -10.20 12.64
CA PHE A 161 -7.27 -10.00 12.32
C PHE A 161 -7.05 -9.09 11.09
N PRO A 162 -6.10 -8.14 11.14
CA PRO A 162 -5.47 -7.65 12.37
C PRO A 162 -6.48 -6.92 13.27
N GLN A 163 -6.20 -6.92 14.58
CA GLN A 163 -7.01 -6.21 15.56
C GLN A 163 -6.96 -4.70 15.31
N HIS A 164 -5.79 -4.19 14.93
CA HIS A 164 -5.57 -2.78 14.67
C HIS A 164 -5.03 -2.52 13.26
N GLY A 165 -5.10 -1.25 12.85
CA GLY A 165 -4.64 -0.78 11.55
C GLY A 165 -5.61 -1.03 10.39
N CYS A 166 -5.37 -0.40 9.24
CA CYS A 166 -6.15 -0.57 8.03
C CYS A 166 -5.44 0.01 6.79
N GLY A 167 -4.37 -0.64 6.34
CA GLY A 167 -3.65 -0.19 5.14
C GLY A 167 -2.53 0.81 5.43
N GLU A 168 -1.92 0.77 6.61
CA GLU A 168 -0.84 1.68 6.97
C GLU A 168 0.35 1.52 6.02
N GLN A 169 0.94 2.67 5.69
CA GLN A 169 2.24 2.74 5.07
C GLN A 169 3.31 2.38 6.09
N ILE A 170 4.17 1.42 5.73
CA ILE A 170 5.29 0.93 6.50
C ILE A 170 6.54 1.61 5.95
N ALA A 171 7.25 2.33 6.83
CA ALA A 171 8.56 2.84 6.49
C ALA A 171 9.49 1.65 6.20
N ASP A 172 10.17 1.67 5.04
CA ASP A 172 11.27 0.74 4.79
C ASP A 172 12.29 0.94 5.92
N SER A 173 12.44 -0.06 6.79
CA SER A 173 13.49 -0.07 7.82
C SER A 173 14.84 -0.44 7.19
N GLY A 174 15.18 0.27 6.11
CA GLY A 174 16.43 0.19 5.36
C GLY A 174 17.38 1.31 5.75
N ALA A 175 17.56 1.54 7.04
CA ALA A 175 18.67 2.30 7.59
C ALA A 175 18.85 1.86 9.05
N ALA A 176 19.59 0.76 9.24
CA ALA A 176 20.24 0.53 10.51
C ALA A 176 21.10 1.75 10.85
N GLU A 177 21.08 2.09 12.13
CA GLU A 177 21.89 3.08 12.81
C GLU A 177 23.27 3.33 12.16
N ALA A 178 23.49 4.55 11.68
CA ALA A 178 24.77 5.21 11.85
C ALA A 178 24.63 6.15 13.05
N SER A 179 24.60 5.57 14.25
CA SER A 179 24.91 6.28 15.49
C SER A 179 26.37 6.72 15.42
N ALA A 180 26.59 7.93 14.92
CA ALA A 180 27.79 8.70 15.20
C ALA A 180 27.37 9.96 15.93
N SER A 181 27.40 9.91 17.27
CA SER A 181 27.45 11.12 18.08
C SER A 181 28.67 11.95 17.68
N PRO A 182 28.55 13.28 17.76
CA PRO A 182 29.51 14.01 18.56
C PRO A 182 28.79 14.72 19.70
N SER A 183 29.29 14.46 20.90
CA SER A 183 29.06 15.28 22.08
C SER A 183 29.40 16.74 21.82
N GLY A 184 28.61 17.68 22.35
CA GLY A 184 28.99 19.09 22.35
C GLY A 184 27.89 20.07 22.75
N SER A 185 27.54 20.08 24.04
CA SER A 185 27.15 21.25 24.85
C SER A 185 25.95 22.11 24.45
N ALA A 186 24.94 22.10 25.31
CA ALA A 186 23.94 23.18 25.49
C ALA A 186 24.61 24.42 26.16
N PRO A 187 23.99 25.63 26.26
CA PRO A 187 22.60 25.81 26.72
C PRO A 187 21.78 26.98 26.12
N GLY A 188 20.45 26.88 26.30
CA GLY A 188 19.64 28.04 26.71
C GLY A 188 18.60 28.58 25.72
N GLY A 189 17.38 28.79 26.23
CA GLY A 189 16.47 29.84 25.78
C GLY A 189 15.34 29.39 24.84
N GLY A 190 14.09 29.48 25.32
CA GLY A 190 12.90 29.09 24.58
C GLY A 190 12.46 30.05 23.47
N GLY A 191 11.40 29.64 22.78
CA GLY A 191 10.69 30.44 21.78
C GLY A 191 10.45 29.64 20.51
N GLY A 192 9.24 29.09 20.37
CA GLY A 192 8.77 28.51 19.11
C GLY A 192 8.76 29.58 18.01
N GLY A 193 9.68 29.46 17.07
CA GLY A 193 9.76 30.28 15.86
C GLY A 193 9.85 29.38 14.62
N PRO A 194 9.34 29.83 13.47
CA PRO A 194 9.27 29.03 12.26
C PRO A 194 10.67 28.57 11.86
N SER A 195 10.79 27.27 11.60
CA SER A 195 12.05 26.56 11.34
C SER A 195 12.96 27.33 10.38
N ALA A 196 14.22 27.55 10.78
CA ALA A 196 15.21 28.31 10.01
C ALA A 196 15.35 27.87 8.53
N GLY A 197 15.00 26.61 8.23
CA GLY A 197 14.93 26.10 6.86
C GLY A 197 13.90 26.78 5.96
N LEU A 198 12.77 27.23 6.51
CA LEU A 198 11.73 27.93 5.75
C LEU A 198 12.18 29.36 5.39
N LEU A 199 12.86 30.05 6.32
CA LEU A 199 13.40 31.39 6.07
C LEU A 199 14.58 31.36 5.09
N ALA A 200 15.44 30.35 5.18
CA ALA A 200 16.51 30.13 4.21
C ALA A 200 15.95 29.84 2.79
N GLY A 201 14.86 29.07 2.70
CA GLY A 201 14.19 28.78 1.43
C GLY A 201 13.58 30.03 0.78
N ILE A 202 12.87 30.85 1.54
CA ILE A 202 12.23 32.07 1.03
C ILE A 202 13.28 33.10 0.57
N ALA A 203 14.38 33.26 1.32
CA ALA A 203 15.46 34.17 0.96
C ALA A 203 16.12 33.77 -0.38
N LEU A 204 16.32 32.47 -0.61
CA LEU A 204 16.89 31.97 -1.86
C LEU A 204 15.99 32.25 -3.06
N VAL A 205 14.68 32.04 -2.93
CA VAL A 205 13.70 32.32 -4.00
C VAL A 205 13.65 33.81 -4.33
N ALA A 206 13.69 34.69 -3.32
CA ALA A 206 13.70 36.13 -3.52
C ALA A 206 14.94 36.61 -4.28
N VAL A 207 16.12 36.07 -3.97
CA VAL A 207 17.37 36.40 -4.67
C VAL A 207 17.31 35.96 -6.14
N LEU A 208 16.78 34.78 -6.42
CA LEU A 208 16.63 34.26 -7.78
C LEU A 208 15.63 35.08 -8.61
N ALA A 209 14.52 35.51 -8.01
CA ALA A 209 13.54 36.37 -8.66
C ALA A 209 14.15 37.75 -9.02
N ALA A 210 14.91 38.35 -8.10
CA ALA A 210 15.59 39.63 -8.33
C ALA A 210 16.64 39.53 -9.45
N ALA A 211 17.41 38.43 -9.48
CA ALA A 211 18.37 38.17 -10.55
C ALA A 211 17.70 38.01 -11.92
N GLY A 212 16.55 37.34 -11.98
CA GLY A 212 15.75 37.19 -13.21
C GLY A 212 15.25 38.52 -13.77
N VAL A 213 14.74 39.41 -12.92
CA VAL A 213 14.26 40.75 -13.31
C VAL A 213 15.41 41.65 -13.77
N TRP A 214 16.57 41.55 -13.12
CA TRP A 214 17.74 42.33 -13.54
C TRP A 214 18.29 41.86 -14.89
N GLN A 215 18.27 40.54 -15.12
CA GLN A 215 18.74 39.97 -16.38
C GLN A 215 17.78 40.26 -17.55
N SER A 216 16.47 40.36 -17.30
CA SER A 216 15.50 40.78 -18.33
C SER A 216 15.66 42.25 -18.69
N ARG A 217 15.89 43.14 -17.71
CA ARG A 217 16.13 44.57 -17.93
C ARG A 217 17.42 44.87 -18.70
N ARG A 218 18.45 44.02 -18.57
CA ARG A 218 19.70 44.15 -19.34
C ARG A 218 19.60 43.63 -20.78
N ARG A 219 18.56 42.86 -21.13
CA ARG A 219 18.33 42.36 -22.49
C ARG A 219 17.34 43.20 -23.29
N GLY A 220 16.64 44.14 -22.64
CA GLY A 220 15.69 45.07 -23.26
C GLY A 220 16.23 46.49 -23.48
N ARG A 221 17.55 46.70 -23.35
CA ARG A 221 18.30 47.88 -23.80
C ARG A 221 19.33 47.42 -24.81
#